data_AF-A0A2W4JWF0-F1
#
_entry.id   AF-A0A2W4JWF0-F1
#
_cell.length_a   1.000
_cell.length_b   1.000
_cell.length_c   1.000
_cell.angle_alpha   90.00
_cell.angle_beta   90.00
_cell.angle_gamma   90.00
#
_symmetry.space_group_name_H-M   'P 1'
#
loop_
_entity.id
_entity.type
_entity.pdbx_description
1 polymer ?
#
loop_
_entity_poly.entity_id
_entity_poly.type
_entity_poly.pdbx_seq_one_letter_code
_entity_poly.pdbx_strand_id
1 'polypeptide(L)'
;LTKVAAEFALDERAHAVSLTVTVETYGRTGVEMEALTAVSVGLLTVYDMCKAVDREMRIEGIMLLEKQGGKSGHFVHPAART
;
A
#
# COMPACT_ATOMS: atom_id res chain seq x y z
N LEU A 1 5.64 -9.63 12.89
CA LEU A 1 4.81 -9.75 11.68
C LEU A 1 4.63 -11.22 11.38
N THR A 2 3.40 -11.67 11.16
CA THR A 2 3.08 -13.06 10.80
C THR A 2 2.91 -13.23 9.29
N LYS A 3 2.57 -12.15 8.59
CA LYS A 3 2.48 -12.10 7.13
C LYS A 3 2.75 -10.68 6.63
N VAL A 4 3.42 -10.60 5.49
CA VAL A 4 3.53 -9.40 4.67
C VAL A 4 3.32 -9.85 3.22
N ALA A 5 2.24 -9.40 2.60
CA ALA A 5 1.92 -9.69 1.21
C ALA A 5 1.88 -8.38 0.42
N ALA A 6 2.56 -8.34 -0.73
CA ALA A 6 2.64 -7.19 -1.61
C ALA A 6 2.11 -7.60 -2.99
N GLU A 7 1.13 -6.86 -3.50
CA GLU A 7 0.43 -7.13 -4.74
C GLU A 7 0.53 -5.91 -5.65
N PHE A 8 1.13 -6.11 -6.82
CA PHE A 8 1.24 -5.09 -7.85
C PHE A 8 0.21 -5.35 -8.95
N ALA A 9 -0.45 -4.30 -9.41
CA ALA A 9 -1.32 -4.36 -10.57
C ALA A 9 -1.01 -3.20 -11.53
N LEU A 10 -1.08 -3.48 -12.83
CA LEU A 10 -0.91 -2.48 -13.87
C LEU A 10 -2.29 -2.01 -14.35
N ASP A 11 -2.46 -0.70 -14.43
CA ASP A 11 -3.58 -0.06 -15.09
C ASP A 11 -3.08 0.58 -16.40
N GLU A 12 -3.25 -0.15 -17.50
CA GLU A 12 -2.83 0.31 -18.83
C GLU A 12 -3.59 1.56 -19.30
N ARG A 13 -4.84 1.74 -18.85
CA ARG A 13 -5.66 2.90 -19.26
C ARG A 13 -5.25 4.17 -18.54
N ALA A 14 -4.95 4.05 -17.25
CA ALA A 14 -4.45 5.16 -16.43
C ALA A 14 -2.93 5.37 -16.57
N HIS A 15 -2.23 4.46 -17.27
CA HIS A 15 -0.77 4.41 -17.33
C HIS A 15 -0.14 4.40 -15.92
N ALA A 16 -0.71 3.59 -15.02
CA ALA A 16 -0.36 3.58 -13.62
C ALA A 16 -0.03 2.17 -13.13
N VAL A 17 0.73 2.10 -12.04
CA VAL A 17 0.96 0.89 -11.26
C VAL A 17 0.41 1.11 -9.85
N SER A 18 -0.39 0.19 -9.37
CA SER A 18 -0.87 0.17 -8.00
C SER A 18 -0.13 -0.87 -7.18
N LEU A 19 0.13 -0.55 -5.91
CA LEU A 19 0.72 -1.47 -4.94
C LEU A 19 -0.20 -1.55 -3.73
N THR A 20 -0.73 -2.74 -3.47
CA THR A 20 -1.46 -3.06 -2.24
C THR A 20 -0.58 -3.89 -1.34
N VAL A 21 -0.46 -3.51 -0.06
CA VAL A 21 0.25 -4.31 0.94
C VAL A 21 -0.67 -4.69 2.08
N THR A 22 -0.73 -5.98 2.39
CA THR A 22 -1.43 -6.52 3.56
C THR A 22 -0.41 -7.01 4.57
N VAL A 23 -0.53 -6.54 5.81
CA VAL A 23 0.33 -6.93 6.93
C VAL A 23 -0.53 -7.52 8.05
N GLU A 24 -0.08 -8.64 8.61
CA GLU A 24 -0.73 -9.29 9.74
C GLU A 24 0.29 -9.48 10.88
N THR A 25 -0.20 -9.45 12.13
CA THR A 25 0.60 -9.76 13.31
C THR A 25 -0.26 -10.21 14.48
N TYR A 26 0.35 -10.92 15.44
CA TYR A 26 -0.19 -11.09 16.79
C TYR A 26 0.56 -10.14 17.73
N GLY A 27 -0.02 -8.97 17.97
CA GLY A 27 0.62 -7.89 18.72
C GLY A 27 -0.39 -7.05 19.50
N ARG A 28 0.11 -6.25 20.44
CA ARG A 28 -0.71 -5.33 21.25
C ARG A 28 -1.09 -4.06 20.49
N THR A 29 -0.38 -3.75 19.43
CA THR A 29 -0.59 -2.59 18.55
C THR A 29 -1.01 -3.07 17.16
N GLY A 30 -1.69 -2.19 16.42
CA GLY A 30 -1.94 -2.43 15.00
C GLY A 30 -0.66 -2.34 14.18
N VAL A 31 -0.77 -2.72 12.90
CA VAL A 31 0.32 -2.76 11.91
C VAL A 31 0.06 -1.84 10.72
N GLU A 32 -0.68 -0.75 10.95
CA GLU A 32 -1.01 0.23 9.92
C GLU A 32 0.27 0.85 9.33
N MET A 33 1.26 1.12 10.19
CA MET A 33 2.50 1.75 9.79
C MET A 33 3.37 0.81 8.96
N GLU A 34 3.39 -0.49 9.27
CA GLU A 34 4.13 -1.49 8.51
C GLU A 34 3.56 -1.62 7.10
N ALA A 35 2.23 -1.62 6.94
CA ALA A 35 1.59 -1.63 5.63
C ALA A 35 1.87 -0.35 4.84
N LEU A 36 1.67 0.83 5.44
CA LEU A 36 1.89 2.12 4.78
C LEU A 36 3.37 2.34 4.41
N THR A 37 4.29 1.91 5.27
CA THR A 37 5.73 2.00 4.99
C THR A 37 6.11 1.07 3.85
N ALA A 38 5.60 -0.16 3.84
CA ALA A 38 5.88 -1.12 2.78
C ALA A 38 5.37 -0.64 1.41
N VAL A 39 4.17 -0.04 1.34
CA VAL A 39 3.67 0.59 0.11
C VAL A 39 4.58 1.73 -0.33
N SER A 40 4.95 2.63 0.61
CA SER A 40 5.79 3.79 0.31
C SER A 40 7.14 3.38 -0.26
N VAL A 41 7.82 2.43 0.39
CA VAL A 41 9.13 1.94 -0.06
C VAL A 41 9.01 1.13 -1.35
N GLY A 42 7.97 0.32 -1.50
CA GLY A 42 7.72 -0.42 -2.74
C GLY A 42 7.51 0.51 -3.95
N LEU A 43 6.72 1.57 -3.80
CA LEU A 43 6.51 2.57 -4.86
C LEU A 43 7.76 3.40 -5.14
N LEU A 44 8.54 3.75 -4.10
CA LEU A 44 9.86 4.38 -4.28
C LEU A 44 10.82 3.47 -5.06
N THR A 45 10.74 2.15 -4.85
CA THR A 45 11.54 1.17 -5.60
C THR A 45 11.13 1.15 -7.07
N VAL A 46 9.83 1.22 -7.37
CA VAL A 46 9.36 1.32 -8.75
C VAL A 46 9.83 2.63 -9.40
N TYR A 47 9.73 3.75 -8.68
CA TYR A 47 10.26 5.03 -9.16
C TYR A 47 11.75 4.92 -9.48
N ASP A 48 12.54 4.30 -8.59
CA ASP A 48 13.98 4.11 -8.80
C ASP A 48 14.29 3.33 -10.08
N MET A 49 13.51 2.29 -10.38
CA MET A 49 13.69 1.47 -11.58
C MET A 49 13.27 2.20 -12.86
N CYS A 50 12.29 3.10 -12.79
CA CYS A 50 11.68 3.73 -13.98
C CYS A 50 12.11 5.19 -14.20
N LYS A 51 12.76 5.85 -13.23
CA LYS A 51 13.15 7.28 -13.27
C LYS A 51 14.04 7.67 -14.45
N ALA A 52 14.70 6.71 -15.09
CA ALA A 52 15.51 6.96 -16.28
C ALA A 52 14.64 7.19 -17.54
N VAL A 53 13.45 6.59 -17.57
CA VAL A 53 12.49 6.65 -18.67
C VAL A 53 11.56 7.84 -18.51
N ASP A 54 11.01 8.02 -17.30
CA ASP A 54 10.12 9.12 -16.97
C ASP A 54 10.46 9.66 -15.57
N ARG A 55 10.79 10.96 -15.49
CA ARG A 55 11.13 11.63 -14.23
C ARG A 55 9.94 12.32 -13.59
N GLU A 56 8.86 12.54 -14.33
CA GLU A 56 7.66 13.24 -13.89
C GLU A 56 6.63 12.32 -13.23
N MET A 57 6.91 11.00 -13.17
CA MET A 57 6.10 10.04 -12.43
C MET A 57 5.81 10.54 -11.02
N ARG A 58 4.57 10.35 -10.56
CA ARG A 58 4.11 10.75 -9.23
C ARG A 58 3.72 9.54 -8.42
N ILE A 59 4.09 9.56 -7.14
CA ILE A 59 3.58 8.61 -6.15
C ILE A 59 2.39 9.30 -5.47
N GLU A 60 1.19 8.75 -5.66
CA GLU A 60 -0.07 9.34 -5.22
C GLU A 60 -0.91 8.31 -4.44
N GLY A 61 -1.89 8.79 -3.69
CA GLY A 61 -2.94 7.91 -3.13
C GLY A 61 -2.48 6.92 -2.06
N ILE A 62 -1.34 7.13 -1.38
CA ILE A 62 -0.93 6.30 -0.24
C ILE A 62 -1.93 6.48 0.90
N MET A 63 -2.69 5.43 1.20
CA MET A 63 -3.74 5.45 2.23
C MET A 63 -3.97 4.06 2.81
N LEU A 64 -4.55 4.00 4.01
CA LEU A 64 -4.98 2.76 4.63
C LEU A 64 -6.34 2.35 4.06
N LEU A 65 -6.43 1.19 3.40
CA LEU A 65 -7.67 0.69 2.82
C LEU A 65 -8.55 -0.04 3.83
N GLU A 66 -7.94 -0.84 4.70
CA GLU A 66 -8.65 -1.67 5.67
C GLU A 66 -7.76 -1.93 6.88
N LYS A 67 -8.37 -2.01 8.05
CA LYS A 67 -7.75 -2.48 9.28
C LYS A 67 -8.74 -3.29 10.08
N GLN A 68 -8.35 -4.48 10.48
CA GLN A 68 -9.12 -5.31 11.41
C GLN A 68 -8.35 -5.51 12.72
N GLY A 69 -9.06 -5.50 13.85
CA GLY A 69 -8.52 -5.82 15.17
C GLY A 69 -8.10 -4.62 16.03
N GLY A 70 -7.83 -4.91 17.30
CA GLY A 70 -7.59 -3.90 18.33
C GLY A 70 -8.86 -3.24 18.87
N LYS A 71 -8.70 -2.32 19.83
CA LYS A 71 -9.83 -1.66 20.50
C LYS A 71 -10.71 -0.82 19.57
N SER A 72 -10.13 -0.30 18.48
CA SER A 72 -10.85 0.51 17.49
C SER A 72 -11.72 -0.29 16.53
N GLY A 73 -11.65 -1.62 16.56
CA GLY A 73 -12.49 -2.49 15.73
C GLY A 73 -12.08 -2.50 14.25
N HIS A 74 -13.05 -2.80 13.39
CA HIS A 74 -12.86 -2.91 11.93
C HIS A 74 -13.09 -1.55 11.27
N PHE A 75 -12.10 -1.12 10.50
CA PHE A 75 -12.15 0.05 9.65
C PHE A 75 -12.01 -0.38 8.18
N VAL A 76 -12.86 0.18 7.32
CA VAL A 76 -12.75 0.07 5.86
C VAL A 76 -12.85 1.48 5.29
N HIS A 77 -11.84 1.89 4.53
CA HIS A 77 -11.80 3.18 3.88
C HIS A 77 -12.90 3.25 2.80
N PRO A 78 -13.61 4.39 2.65
CA PRO A 78 -14.67 4.52 1.65
C PRO A 78 -14.19 4.22 0.22
N ALA A 79 -12.95 4.59 -0.12
CA ALA A 79 -12.38 4.35 -1.44
C ALA A 79 -12.08 2.87 -1.74
N ALA A 80 -12.02 2.00 -0.73
CA ALA A 80 -11.78 0.55 -0.93
C ALA A 80 -13.03 -0.20 -1.44
N ARG A 81 -14.17 0.48 -1.59
CA ARG A 81 -15.45 -0.09 -2.03
C ARG A 81 -15.76 0.14 -3.51
N THR A 82 -14.83 0.76 -4.24
CA THR A 82 -14.92 1.13 -5.66
C THR A 82 -13.97 0.28 -6.46
#